data_AF-A0A7V1MI18-F1
#
_entry.id   AF-A0A7V1MI18-F1
#
_cell.length_a   1.000
_cell.length_b   1.000
_cell.length_c   1.000
_cell.angle_alpha   90.00
_cell.angle_beta   90.00
_cell.angle_gamma   90.00
#
_symmetry.space_group_name_H-M   'P 1'
#
loop_
_entity.id
_entity.type
_entity.pdbx_description
1 polymer ?
#
loop_
_entity_poly.entity_id
_entity_poly.type
_entity_poly.pdbx_seq_one_letter_code
_entity_poly.pdbx_strand_id
1 'polypeptide(L)'
;GRQASAAGGPFPDGSQLVFVLYEHVNEQGAYVAGKKKVEAIMVKDRRRFPETGGWGFQAFDPQTRKPLIKNADVKAACFECHASQKDNDYVFSRLVP
;
A
#
# COMPACT_ATOMS: atom_id res chain seq x y z
N GLY A 1 -0.33 9.09 -9.70
CA GLY A 1 -0.78 9.14 -8.29
C GLY A 1 -1.73 10.30 -8.05
N ARG A 2 -1.23 11.44 -7.52
CA ARG A 2 -2.07 12.58 -7.09
C ARG A 2 -3.09 13.10 -8.12
N GLN A 3 -2.67 13.33 -9.36
CA GLN A 3 -3.56 13.90 -10.40
C GLN A 3 -4.72 12.98 -10.79
N ALA A 4 -4.48 11.67 -10.90
CA ALA A 4 -5.52 10.72 -11.28
C ALA A 4 -6.58 10.53 -10.19
N SER A 5 -6.16 10.57 -8.94
CA SER A 5 -7.09 10.41 -7.83
C SER A 5 -7.97 11.64 -7.58
N ALA A 6 -7.57 12.83 -8.05
CA ALA A 6 -8.41 14.03 -8.01
C ALA A 6 -9.61 13.95 -8.98
N ALA A 7 -9.53 13.10 -10.01
CA ALA A 7 -10.59 12.89 -11.00
C ALA A 7 -11.57 11.76 -10.62
N GLY A 8 -11.39 11.10 -9.47
CA GLY A 8 -12.28 10.04 -8.99
C GLY A 8 -12.21 8.72 -9.78
N GLY A 9 -11.19 8.53 -10.61
CA GLY A 9 -11.00 7.32 -11.42
C GLY A 9 -9.88 6.39 -10.89
N PRO A 10 -9.71 5.20 -11.50
CA PRO A 10 -8.64 4.27 -11.15
C PRO A 10 -7.25 4.91 -11.26
N PHE A 11 -6.29 4.40 -10.49
CA PHE A 11 -4.91 4.86 -10.60
C PHE A 11 -4.31 4.43 -11.95
N PRO A 12 -3.61 5.33 -12.65
CA PRO A 12 -2.94 5.00 -13.90
C PRO A 12 -1.75 4.09 -13.63
N ASP A 13 -1.39 3.29 -14.62
CA ASP A 13 -0.14 2.53 -14.62
C ASP A 13 1.07 3.44 -14.33
N GLY A 14 2.03 2.91 -13.60
CA GLY A 14 3.15 3.65 -13.03
C GLY A 14 2.83 4.35 -11.69
N SER A 15 1.58 4.32 -11.22
CA SER A 15 1.26 4.84 -9.88
C SER A 15 1.95 4.03 -8.79
N GLN A 16 2.41 4.73 -7.76
CA GLN A 16 3.05 4.16 -6.59
C GLN A 16 2.42 4.77 -5.34
N LEU A 17 2.04 3.92 -4.39
CA LEU A 17 1.52 4.33 -3.09
C LEU A 17 2.41 3.72 -2.02
N VAL A 18 2.95 4.56 -1.15
CA VAL A 18 3.82 4.16 -0.05
C VAL A 18 3.08 4.37 1.26
N PHE A 19 3.07 3.33 2.09
CA PHE A 19 2.51 3.35 3.43
C PHE A 19 3.64 3.13 4.43
N VAL A 20 3.66 3.92 5.50
CA VAL A 20 4.63 3.74 6.59
C VAL A 20 3.86 3.52 7.88
N LEU A 21 4.09 2.38 8.50
CA LEU A 21 3.55 2.05 9.81
C LEU A 21 4.55 2.44 10.88
N TYR A 22 4.10 3.19 11.88
CA TYR A 22 4.88 3.56 13.06
C TYR A 22 4.37 2.81 14.30
N GLU A 23 5.21 2.72 15.32
CA GLU A 23 4.78 2.39 16.69
C GLU A 23 3.80 3.45 17.20
N HIS A 24 2.82 3.03 18.00
CA HIS A 24 2.00 3.94 18.78
C HIS A 24 2.67 4.16 20.15
N VAL A 25 3.01 5.39 20.48
CA VAL A 25 3.60 5.75 21.78
C VAL A 25 2.60 6.64 22.50
N ASN A 26 2.24 6.29 23.73
CA ASN A 26 1.38 7.14 24.56
C ASN A 26 2.25 8.23 25.21
N GLU A 27 2.04 9.47 24.79
CA GLU A 27 2.59 10.65 25.40
C GLU A 27 1.45 11.45 26.05
N GLN A 28 1.42 11.42 27.38
CA GLN A 28 0.53 12.26 28.19
C GLN A 28 -0.97 12.11 27.81
N GLY A 29 -1.39 10.90 27.44
CA GLY A 29 -2.77 10.60 27.08
C GLY A 29 -3.09 10.78 25.60
N ALA A 30 -2.14 11.21 24.78
CA ALA A 30 -2.23 11.23 23.32
C ALA A 30 -1.31 10.17 22.70
N TYR A 31 -1.70 9.58 21.58
CA TYR A 31 -0.82 8.70 20.82
C TYR A 31 -0.03 9.50 19.79
N VAL A 32 1.30 9.35 19.83
CA VAL A 32 2.22 9.91 18.84
C VAL A 32 2.96 8.78 18.11
N ALA A 33 3.54 9.12 16.96
CA ALA A 33 4.33 8.18 16.18
C ALA A 33 5.69 7.93 16.84
N GLY A 34 5.98 6.66 17.14
CA GLY A 34 7.29 6.19 17.58
C GLY A 34 8.19 5.80 16.42
N LYS A 35 8.92 4.68 16.55
CA LYS A 35 9.80 4.21 15.47
C LYS A 35 8.98 3.63 14.31
N LYS A 36 9.54 3.69 13.09
CA LYS A 36 8.97 2.96 11.95
C LYS A 36 9.01 1.46 12.22
N LYS A 37 7.91 0.78 11.97
CA LYS A 37 7.77 -0.68 12.02
C LYS A 37 7.84 -1.31 10.63
N VAL A 38 7.19 -0.70 9.65
CA VAL A 38 7.07 -1.24 8.29
C VAL A 38 7.02 -0.10 7.28
N GLU A 39 7.72 -0.25 6.16
CA GLU A 39 7.51 0.54 4.95
C GLU A 39 6.91 -0.37 3.88
N ALA A 40 5.67 -0.14 3.48
CA ALA A 40 4.99 -0.91 2.45
C ALA A 40 4.79 -0.06 1.19
N ILE A 41 4.78 -0.71 0.05
CA ILE A 41 4.53 -0.10 -1.25
C ILE A 41 3.57 -0.94 -2.05
N MET A 42 2.72 -0.27 -2.82
CA MET A 42 2.02 -0.86 -3.95
C MET A 42 2.29 -0.09 -5.23
N VAL A 43 2.50 -0.82 -6.32
CA VAL A 43 2.88 -0.29 -7.64
C VAL A 43 1.91 -0.78 -8.70
N LYS A 44 1.36 0.15 -9.49
CA LYS A 44 0.46 -0.15 -10.60
C LYS A 44 1.25 -0.48 -11.85
N ASP A 45 1.15 -1.71 -12.33
CA ASP A 45 1.61 -2.15 -13.65
C ASP A 45 0.72 -3.30 -14.11
N ARG A 46 -0.24 -3.02 -14.99
CA ARG A 46 -1.24 -4.01 -15.44
C ARG A 46 -0.63 -5.15 -16.23
N ARG A 47 0.52 -4.93 -16.86
CA ARG A 47 1.23 -5.95 -17.63
C ARG A 47 1.99 -6.90 -16.71
N ARG A 48 2.63 -6.38 -15.66
CA ARG A 48 3.40 -7.19 -14.69
C ARG A 48 2.52 -7.92 -13.70
N PHE A 49 1.35 -7.37 -13.35
CA PHE A 49 0.50 -7.88 -12.28
C PHE A 49 -0.96 -8.14 -12.72
N PRO A 50 -1.20 -8.95 -13.78
CA PRO A 50 -2.54 -9.13 -14.34
C PRO A 50 -3.54 -9.78 -13.36
N GLU A 51 -3.06 -10.63 -12.45
CA GLU A 51 -3.91 -11.38 -11.50
C GLU A 51 -4.41 -10.56 -10.30
N THR A 52 -3.79 -9.40 -10.06
CA THR A 52 -4.05 -8.55 -8.88
C THR A 52 -4.65 -7.20 -9.28
N GLY A 53 -5.38 -7.18 -10.40
CA GLY A 53 -5.95 -5.95 -10.95
C GLY A 53 -4.89 -4.95 -11.40
N GLY A 54 -3.65 -5.38 -11.64
CA GLY A 54 -2.52 -4.54 -12.00
C GLY A 54 -1.69 -4.01 -10.83
N TRP A 55 -1.88 -4.51 -9.60
CA TRP A 55 -1.12 -4.04 -8.43
C TRP A 55 -0.08 -5.06 -7.94
N GLY A 56 1.18 -4.65 -7.89
CA GLY A 56 2.21 -5.34 -7.12
C GLY A 56 2.29 -4.77 -5.71
N PHE A 57 2.64 -5.61 -4.74
CA PHE A 57 2.73 -5.23 -3.32
C PHE A 57 4.05 -5.74 -2.71
N GLN A 58 4.60 -5.00 -1.75
CA GLN A 58 5.67 -5.49 -0.88
C GLN A 58 5.70 -4.68 0.42
N ALA A 59 6.16 -5.31 1.49
CA ALA A 59 6.50 -4.66 2.76
C ALA A 59 7.99 -4.85 3.05
N PHE A 60 8.61 -3.83 3.63
CA PHE A 60 10.03 -3.81 3.92
C PHE A 60 10.27 -3.51 5.39
N ASP A 61 11.31 -4.15 5.91
CA ASP A 61 11.89 -3.77 7.19
C ASP A 61 12.53 -2.38 7.05
N PRO A 62 12.15 -1.40 7.88
CA PRO A 62 12.56 0.00 7.70
C PRO A 62 14.05 0.25 7.94
N GLN A 63 14.75 -0.66 8.64
CA GLN A 63 16.18 -0.51 8.94
C GLN A 63 17.04 -1.22 7.91
N THR A 64 16.75 -2.49 7.66
CA THR A 64 17.54 -3.36 6.77
C THR A 64 17.11 -3.25 5.31
N ARG A 65 15.93 -2.67 5.03
CA ARG A 65 15.29 -2.57 3.71
C ARG A 65 15.05 -3.93 3.04
N LYS A 66 15.10 -5.02 3.80
CA LYS A 66 14.83 -6.35 3.29
C LYS A 66 13.32 -6.55 3.12
N PRO A 67 12.88 -7.28 2.08
CA PRO A 67 11.49 -7.63 1.91
C PRO A 67 11.04 -8.51 3.08
N LEU A 68 9.86 -8.21 3.62
CA LEU A 68 9.23 -8.97 4.69
C LEU A 68 8.38 -10.12 4.15
N ILE A 69 7.93 -10.02 2.89
CA ILE A 69 7.05 -10.98 2.24
C ILE A 69 7.77 -11.60 1.06
N LYS A 70 7.75 -12.94 0.95
CA LYS A 70 8.28 -13.63 -0.23
C LYS A 70 7.33 -13.42 -1.41
N ASN A 71 7.88 -13.33 -2.62
CA ASN A 71 7.08 -13.07 -3.82
C ASN A 71 5.89 -14.03 -4.01
N ALA A 72 6.07 -15.32 -3.67
CA ALA A 72 5.01 -16.33 -3.78
C ALA A 72 3.82 -16.07 -2.84
N ASP A 73 4.04 -15.38 -1.71
CA ASP A 73 3.05 -15.18 -0.65
C ASP A 73 2.34 -13.82 -0.76
N VAL A 74 2.79 -12.93 -1.66
CA VAL A 74 2.30 -11.55 -1.78
C VAL A 74 0.78 -11.49 -2.03
N LYS A 75 0.24 -12.43 -2.82
CA LYS A 75 -1.20 -12.46 -3.11
C LYS A 75 -2.02 -12.68 -1.84
N ALA A 76 -1.67 -13.69 -1.06
CA ALA A 76 -2.36 -14.02 0.20
C ALA A 76 -2.10 -12.94 1.28
N ALA A 77 -0.85 -12.46 1.39
CA ALA A 77 -0.47 -11.50 2.41
C ALA A 77 -1.01 -10.08 2.16
N CYS A 78 -1.31 -9.71 0.91
CA CYS A 78 -1.73 -8.35 0.55
C CYS A 78 -3.00 -8.32 -0.30
N PHE A 79 -2.97 -8.92 -1.50
CA PHE A 79 -4.01 -8.68 -2.50
C PHE A 79 -5.38 -9.21 -2.07
N GLU A 80 -5.47 -10.35 -1.39
CA GLU A 80 -6.76 -10.91 -0.96
C GLU A 80 -7.55 -9.95 -0.05
N CYS A 81 -6.87 -9.24 0.85
CA CYS A 81 -7.50 -8.20 1.66
C CYS A 81 -7.93 -6.99 0.81
N HIS A 82 -7.05 -6.56 -0.10
CA HIS A 82 -7.31 -5.44 -1.02
C HIS A 82 -8.37 -5.75 -2.08
N ALA A 83 -8.66 -7.02 -2.36
CA ALA A 83 -9.69 -7.45 -3.30
C ALA A 83 -11.08 -6.90 -2.94
N SER A 84 -11.35 -6.70 -1.65
CA SER A 84 -12.58 -6.06 -1.16
C SER A 84 -12.78 -4.62 -1.66
N GLN A 85 -11.70 -3.95 -2.10
CA GLN A 85 -11.73 -2.59 -2.63
C GLN A 85 -11.73 -2.54 -4.16
N LYS A 86 -12.19 -3.59 -4.83
CA LYS A 86 -12.22 -3.67 -6.30
C LYS A 86 -12.79 -2.41 -6.97
N ASP A 87 -13.88 -1.87 -6.43
CA ASP A 87 -14.57 -0.70 -6.98
C ASP A 87 -13.82 0.63 -6.74
N ASN A 88 -12.80 0.61 -5.87
CA ASN A 88 -11.88 1.72 -5.62
C ASN A 88 -10.46 1.37 -6.08
N ASP A 89 -10.35 0.63 -7.18
CA ASP A 89 -9.09 0.21 -7.78
C ASP A 89 -8.15 -0.51 -6.79
N TYR A 90 -8.72 -1.33 -5.89
CA TYR A 90 -8.00 -2.11 -4.88
C TYR A 90 -7.22 -1.26 -3.85
N VAL A 91 -7.58 0.01 -3.68
CA VAL A 91 -6.94 0.95 -2.74
C VAL A 91 -7.96 1.35 -1.68
N PHE A 92 -7.57 1.34 -0.39
CA PHE A 92 -8.47 1.74 0.71
C PHE A 92 -8.61 3.26 0.85
N SER A 93 -7.57 4.01 0.49
CA SER A 93 -7.62 5.46 0.51
C SER A 93 -8.51 5.96 -0.62
N ARG A 94 -9.45 6.84 -0.27
CA ARG A 94 -10.08 7.77 -1.20
C ARG A 94 -9.38 9.11 -0.99
N LEU A 95 -8.88 9.73 -2.04
CA LEU A 95 -8.43 11.12 -1.91
C LEU A 95 -9.67 11.98 -1.74
N VAL A 96 -9.85 12.46 -0.51
CA VAL A 96 -10.79 13.54 -0.20
C VAL A 96 -10.13 14.83 -0.68
N PRO A 97 -10.75 15.59 -1.59
CA PRO A 97 -10.24 16.89 -2.05
C PRO A 97 -9.99 17.87 -0.91
#